data_AF-F9Q7K3-F1
#
_entry.id   AF-F9Q7K3-F1
#
_cell.length_a   1.000
_cell.length_b   1.000
_cell.length_c   1.000
_cell.angle_alpha   90.00
_cell.angle_beta   90.00
_cell.angle_gamma   90.00
#
_symmetry.space_group_name_H-M   'P 1'
#
loop_
_entity.id
_entity.type
_entity.pdbx_description
1 polymer ?
#
loop_
_entity_poly.entity_id
_entity_poly.type
_entity_poly.pdbx_seq_one_letter_code
_entity_poly.pdbx_strand_id
1 'polypeptide(L)'
;MFTEMLDSLKHHVIGTLTRVKVRTQEEIEESERQRVEAAEREAASYRELGDEPNTANNTQESSDPYADQHIGRNEPCPCGSGKKYKHCHGNRARYA
;
A
#
# COMPACT_ATOMS: atom_id res chain seq x y z
N MET A 1 -19.52 -42.92 -0.31
CA MET A 1 -18.37 -42.18 -0.85
C MET A 1 -18.73 -41.21 -1.98
N PHE A 2 -18.96 -41.62 -3.24
CA PHE A 2 -19.25 -40.66 -4.34
C PHE A 2 -20.65 -40.04 -4.28
N THR A 3 -21.67 -40.84 -3.91
CA THR A 3 -23.05 -40.36 -3.76
C THR A 3 -23.20 -39.33 -2.65
N GLU A 4 -22.51 -39.52 -1.52
CA GLU A 4 -22.47 -38.56 -0.40
C GLU A 4 -21.82 -37.22 -0.80
N MET A 5 -20.79 -37.25 -1.67
CA MET A 5 -20.20 -36.04 -2.23
C MET A 5 -21.19 -35.29 -3.13
N LEU A 6 -21.93 -36.02 -3.97
CA LEU A 6 -22.95 -35.40 -4.83
C LEU A 6 -24.08 -34.78 -4.01
N ASP A 7 -24.50 -35.42 -2.92
CA ASP A 7 -25.51 -34.85 -2.04
C ASP A 7 -24.97 -33.62 -1.30
N SER A 8 -23.72 -33.63 -0.83
CA SER A 8 -23.06 -32.43 -0.30
C SER A 8 -23.06 -31.28 -1.31
N LEU A 9 -22.73 -31.55 -2.58
CA LEU A 9 -22.72 -30.55 -3.64
C LEU A 9 -24.13 -29.98 -3.89
N LYS A 10 -25.17 -30.81 -3.92
CA LYS A 10 -26.56 -30.36 -4.07
C LYS A 10 -26.97 -29.41 -2.94
N HIS A 11 -26.68 -29.79 -1.69
CA HIS A 11 -27.02 -28.94 -0.54
C HIS A 11 -26.28 -27.60 -0.58
N HIS A 12 -25.03 -27.59 -1.04
CA HIS A 12 -24.25 -26.36 -1.21
C HIS A 12 -24.87 -25.46 -2.28
N VAL A 13 -25.19 -26.00 -3.46
CA VAL A 13 -25.80 -25.23 -4.56
C VAL A 13 -27.15 -24.66 -4.14
N ILE A 14 -28.00 -25.47 -3.50
CA ILE A 14 -29.33 -25.02 -3.02
C ILE A 14 -29.16 -23.93 -1.96
N GLY A 15 -28.24 -24.10 -1.01
CA GLY A 15 -27.97 -23.10 0.02
C GLY A 15 -27.49 -21.77 -0.58
N THR A 16 -26.59 -21.82 -1.56
CA THR A 16 -26.11 -20.63 -2.27
C THR A 16 -27.24 -19.94 -3.01
N LEU A 17 -28.03 -20.67 -3.81
CA LEU A 17 -29.13 -20.09 -4.58
C LEU A 17 -30.22 -19.49 -3.69
N THR A 18 -30.54 -20.12 -2.56
CA THR A 18 -31.56 -19.60 -1.62
C THR A 18 -31.11 -18.32 -0.92
N ARG A 19 -29.80 -18.13 -0.75
CA ARG A 19 -29.22 -16.96 -0.09
C ARG A 19 -28.93 -15.80 -1.05
N VAL A 20 -28.90 -16.08 -2.36
CA VAL A 20 -28.74 -15.06 -3.40
C VAL A 20 -30.02 -14.23 -3.46
N LYS A 21 -29.96 -13.05 -2.86
CA LYS A 21 -30.96 -12.00 -3.08
C LYS A 21 -30.65 -11.33 -4.42
N VAL A 22 -31.55 -11.50 -5.38
CA VAL A 22 -31.52 -10.72 -6.62
C VAL A 22 -32.03 -9.32 -6.28
N ARG A 23 -31.15 -8.34 -6.30
CA ARG A 23 -31.51 -6.93 -6.12
C ARG A 23 -32.33 -6.46 -7.31
N THR A 24 -33.34 -5.64 -7.06
CA THR A 24 -34.10 -5.00 -8.14
C THR A 24 -33.23 -3.97 -8.85
N GLN A 25 -33.60 -3.61 -10.08
CA GLN A 25 -32.82 -2.69 -10.92
C GLN A 25 -32.55 -1.34 -10.24
N GLU A 26 -33.53 -0.81 -9.50
CA GLU A 26 -33.41 0.45 -8.75
C GLU A 26 -32.40 0.38 -7.60
N GLU A 27 -32.33 -0.75 -6.88
CA GLU A 27 -31.38 -0.94 -5.77
C GLU A 27 -29.92 -1.05 -6.30
N ILE A 28 -29.75 -1.56 -7.52
CA ILE A 28 -28.45 -1.62 -8.20
C ILE A 28 -27.98 -0.21 -8.56
N GLU A 29 -28.83 0.60 -9.19
CA GLU A 29 -28.49 1.97 -9.59
C GLU A 29 -28.18 2.87 -8.38
N GLU A 30 -28.93 2.73 -7.28
CA GLU A 30 -28.64 3.46 -6.05
C GLU A 30 -27.30 3.04 -5.44
N SER A 31 -27.01 1.73 -5.42
CA SER A 31 -25.72 1.23 -4.95
C SER A 31 -24.56 1.71 -5.84
N GLU A 32 -24.75 1.82 -7.16
CA GLU A 32 -23.75 2.34 -8.08
C GLU A 32 -23.50 3.84 -7.85
N ARG A 33 -24.55 4.64 -7.66
CA ARG A 33 -24.44 6.06 -7.29
C ARG A 33 -23.64 6.25 -6.00
N GLN A 34 -23.93 5.45 -4.98
CA GLN A 34 -23.19 5.49 -3.70
C GLN A 34 -21.71 5.10 -3.88
N ARG A 35 -21.41 4.12 -4.74
CA ARG A 35 -20.02 3.71 -5.01
C ARG A 35 -19.23 4.77 -5.75
N VAL A 36 -19.84 5.44 -6.73
CA VAL A 36 -19.21 6.54 -7.47
C VAL A 36 -18.95 7.72 -6.53
N GLU A 37 -19.94 8.12 -5.72
CA GLU A 37 -19.77 9.23 -4.77
C GLU A 37 -18.70 8.92 -3.71
N ALA A 38 -18.65 7.68 -3.19
CA ALA A 38 -17.61 7.26 -2.25
C ALA A 38 -16.21 7.28 -2.90
N ALA A 39 -16.09 6.80 -4.14
CA ALA A 39 -14.84 6.86 -4.90
C ALA A 39 -14.41 8.30 -5.21
N GLU A 40 -15.37 9.20 -5.48
CA GLU A 40 -15.10 10.62 -5.65
C GLU A 40 -14.65 11.30 -4.36
N ARG A 41 -15.27 10.98 -3.21
CA ARG A 41 -14.81 11.47 -1.90
C ARG A 41 -13.42 10.93 -1.54
N GLU A 42 -13.16 9.67 -1.83
CA GLU A 42 -11.83 9.07 -1.62
C GLU A 42 -10.79 9.74 -2.53
N ALA A 43 -11.11 9.94 -3.82
CA ALA A 43 -10.24 10.65 -4.76
C ALA A 43 -10.04 12.12 -4.39
N ALA A 44 -11.06 12.80 -3.86
CA ALA A 44 -10.97 14.16 -3.35
C ALA A 44 -10.09 14.22 -2.10
N SER A 45 -10.24 13.27 -1.16
CA SER A 45 -9.38 13.15 0.02
C SER A 45 -7.92 12.91 -0.36
N TYR A 46 -7.67 12.09 -1.38
CA TYR A 46 -6.32 11.83 -1.89
C TYR A 46 -5.73 13.06 -2.61
N ARG A 47 -6.56 13.84 -3.32
CA ARG A 47 -6.15 15.14 -3.90
C ARG A 47 -5.87 16.19 -2.83
N GLU A 48 -6.62 16.20 -1.72
CA GLU A 48 -6.44 17.16 -0.63
C GLU A 48 -5.18 16.87 0.22
N LEU A 49 -4.73 15.61 0.25
CA LEU A 49 -3.39 15.23 0.76
C LEU A 49 -2.28 15.34 -0.31
N GLY A 50 -2.58 15.81 -1.52
CA GLY A 50 -1.76 15.62 -2.72
C GLY A 50 -1.01 16.84 -3.27
N ASP A 51 -1.03 18.00 -2.60
CA ASP A 51 -0.22 19.17 -3.01
C ASP A 51 0.81 19.52 -1.92
N GLU A 52 1.85 18.70 -1.80
CA GLU A 52 3.12 19.05 -1.18
C GLU A 52 4.24 18.44 -2.03
N PRO A 53 5.11 19.25 -2.66
CA PRO A 53 6.27 18.72 -3.34
C PRO A 53 7.30 18.30 -2.27
N ASN A 54 7.32 17.01 -1.97
CA ASN A 54 8.50 16.20 -1.63
C ASN A 54 9.72 16.94 -1.06
N THR A 55 9.95 16.89 0.26
CA THR A 55 11.29 16.65 0.88
C THR A 55 11.22 16.69 2.42
N ALA A 56 10.51 15.75 3.05
CA ALA A 56 10.71 15.47 4.47
C ALA A 56 11.49 14.16 4.59
N ASN A 57 12.77 14.23 4.26
CA ASN A 57 13.74 13.28 4.78
C ASN A 57 13.55 13.25 6.30
N ASN A 58 13.25 12.05 6.78
CA ASN A 58 13.32 11.64 8.17
C ASN A 58 14.55 12.28 8.83
N THR A 59 14.33 13.41 9.50
CA THR A 59 15.37 14.12 10.26
C THR A 59 15.47 13.41 11.60
N GLN A 60 16.01 12.20 11.56
CA GLN A 60 16.78 11.72 12.68
C GLN A 60 18.15 12.36 12.52
N GLU A 61 18.45 13.27 13.43
CA GLU A 61 19.75 13.89 13.66
C GLU A 61 20.83 12.80 13.81
N SER A 62 21.29 12.24 12.69
CA SER A 62 22.62 11.66 12.61
C SER A 62 23.55 12.82 12.33
N SER A 63 24.40 13.13 13.29
CA SER A 63 25.49 14.11 13.27
C SER A 63 26.56 13.76 12.23
N ASP A 64 26.16 13.52 10.99
CA ASP A 64 27.06 13.15 9.90
C ASP A 64 27.41 14.42 9.12
N PRO A 65 28.66 14.93 9.24
CA PRO A 65 29.09 16.18 8.62
C PRO A 65 29.07 16.16 7.09
N TYR A 66 28.75 15.02 6.47
CA TYR A 66 28.69 14.83 5.01
C TYR A 66 27.26 14.66 4.48
N ALA A 67 26.23 14.82 5.31
CA ALA A 67 24.82 14.67 4.90
C ALA A 67 24.36 15.69 3.84
N ASP A 68 24.93 16.91 3.87
CA ASP A 68 24.63 17.98 2.91
C ASP A 68 25.32 17.81 1.56
N GLN A 69 26.29 16.90 1.47
CA GLN A 69 26.96 16.61 0.21
C GLN A 69 26.19 15.48 -0.48
N HIS A 70 25.67 15.73 -1.69
CA HIS A 70 24.93 14.75 -2.49
C HIS A 70 25.84 13.61 -2.98
N ILE A 71 26.32 12.78 -2.05
CA ILE A 71 27.20 11.65 -2.29
C ILE A 71 26.34 10.44 -2.63
N GLY A 72 26.63 9.82 -3.77
CA GLY A 72 25.95 8.61 -4.21
C GLY A 72 26.15 7.47 -3.21
N ARG A 73 25.09 6.71 -2.91
CA ARG A 73 25.12 5.61 -1.94
C ARG A 73 26.24 4.56 -2.18
N ASN A 74 26.71 4.41 -3.42
CA ASN A 74 27.77 3.46 -3.81
C ASN A 74 29.16 4.10 -4.01
N GLU A 75 29.28 5.42 -3.90
CA GLU A 75 30.54 6.16 -4.09
C GLU A 75 31.51 5.93 -2.93
N PRO A 76 32.83 6.16 -3.12
CA PRO A 76 33.79 6.10 -2.03
C PRO A 76 33.43 7.12 -0.94
N CYS A 77 33.50 6.68 0.32
CA CYS A 77 33.14 7.53 1.44
C CYS A 77 34.19 8.65 1.65
N PRO A 78 33.78 9.92 1.84
CA PRO A 78 34.70 11.07 1.96
C PRO A 78 35.56 11.06 3.22
N CYS A 79 35.27 10.18 4.18
CA CYS A 79 36.06 10.00 5.41
C CYS A 79 37.42 9.30 5.18
N GLY A 80 37.78 8.97 3.94
CA GLY A 80 39.06 8.32 3.61
C GLY A 80 39.13 6.83 3.95
N SER A 81 38.01 6.20 4.35
CA SER A 81 37.99 4.78 4.77
C SER A 81 38.14 3.76 3.63
N GLY A 82 38.08 4.20 2.37
CA GLY A 82 38.08 3.32 1.19
C GLY A 82 36.82 2.47 1.01
N LYS A 83 35.83 2.58 1.90
CA LYS A 83 34.55 1.86 1.83
C LYS A 83 33.51 2.67 1.06
N LYS A 84 32.51 2.00 0.48
CA LYS A 84 31.35 2.66 -0.16
C LYS A 84 30.52 3.40 0.89
N TYR A 85 29.95 4.56 0.55
CA TYR A 85 29.18 5.41 1.47
C TYR A 85 28.11 4.63 2.25
N LYS A 86 27.34 3.75 1.60
CA LYS A 86 26.32 2.88 2.25
C LYS A 86 26.82 1.92 3.33
N HIS A 87 28.11 1.59 3.31
CA HIS A 87 28.74 0.66 4.25
C HIS A 87 29.56 1.41 5.31
N CYS A 88 29.53 2.73 5.31
CA CYS A 88 30.22 3.58 6.26
C CYS A 88 29.20 4.57 6.84
N HIS A 89 29.32 5.85 6.50
CA HIS A 89 28.51 6.97 6.99
C HIS A 89 27.04 6.91 6.52
N GLY A 90 26.76 6.42 5.32
CA GLY A 90 25.40 6.21 4.79
C GLY A 90 24.73 4.89 5.22
N ASN A 91 25.17 4.25 6.30
CA ASN A 91 24.61 2.99 6.76
C ASN A 91 23.35 3.21 7.61
N ARG A 92 22.19 2.93 7.01
CA ARG A 92 20.86 3.02 7.67
C ARG A 92 20.54 1.84 8.59
N ALA A 93 21.46 0.89 8.79
CA ALA A 93 21.24 -0.33 9.60
C ALA A 93 21.78 -0.21 11.04
N ARG A 94 21.47 0.89 11.74
CA ARG A 94 21.46 0.87 13.20
C ARG A 94 20.01 1.00 13.63
N TYR A 95 19.56 0.06 14.47
CA TYR A 95 18.19 -0.22 14.91
C TYR A 95 17.42 -1.23 14.02
N ALA A 96 17.62 -2.51 14.35
CA ALA A 96 16.53 -3.45 14.53
C ALA A 96 16.15 -3.45 16.01
#